data_AF-A0A921L714-F1
#
_entry.id   AF-A0A921L714-F1
#
_cell.length_a   1.000
_cell.length_b   1.000
_cell.length_c   1.000
_cell.angle_alpha   90.00
_cell.angle_beta   90.00
_cell.angle_gamma   90.00
#
_symmetry.space_group_name_H-M   'P 1'
#
loop_
_entity.id
_entity.type
_entity.pdbx_description
1 polymer ?
#
loop_
_entity_poly.entity_id
_entity_poly.type
_entity_poly.pdbx_seq_one_letter_code
_entity_poly.pdbx_strand_id
1 'polypeptide(L)'
;MHELQFLIITVIILALVFDFINGFHDTANAIATSVSTRALKPRTAIIMAAFLNFFGAMYSTGVAKTIGGDIVKSASHIDEHIIIAALVGAIVW
;
A
#
# COMPACT_ATOMS: atom_id res chain seq x y z
N MET A 1 11.36 -22.71 -12.94
CA MET A 1 11.55 -21.29 -13.35
C MET A 1 10.23 -20.64 -13.75
N HIS A 2 9.36 -21.29 -14.52
CA HIS A 2 8.04 -20.74 -14.86
C HIS A 2 7.12 -20.53 -13.65
N GLU A 3 7.06 -21.49 -12.71
CA GLU A 3 6.26 -21.35 -11.47
C GLU A 3 6.61 -20.08 -10.67
N LEU A 4 7.91 -19.81 -10.47
CA LEU A 4 8.38 -18.61 -9.76
C LEU A 4 7.92 -17.33 -10.46
N GLN A 5 7.94 -17.33 -11.80
CA GLN A 5 7.49 -16.20 -12.61
C GLN A 5 5.99 -15.94 -12.45
N PHE A 6 5.17 -16.99 -12.39
CA PHE A 6 3.74 -16.86 -12.13
C PHE A 6 3.46 -16.30 -10.73
N LEU A 7 4.13 -16.82 -9.70
CA LEU A 7 3.95 -16.34 -8.32
C LEU A 7 4.32 -14.87 -8.17
N ILE A 8 5.44 -14.43 -8.75
CA ILE A 8 5.86 -13.03 -8.71
C ILE A 8 4.83 -12.12 -9.42
N ILE A 9 4.32 -12.55 -10.59
CA ILE A 9 3.28 -11.79 -11.29
C ILE A 9 2.02 -11.67 -10.41
N THR A 10 1.62 -12.76 -9.74
CA THR A 10 0.51 -12.74 -8.79
C THR A 10 0.75 -11.77 -7.63
N VAL A 11 1.95 -11.78 -7.03
CA VAL A 11 2.32 -10.84 -5.97
C VAL A 11 2.20 -9.40 -6.46
N ILE A 12 2.71 -9.08 -7.66
CA ILE A 12 2.64 -7.71 -8.22
C ILE A 12 1.17 -7.29 -8.41
N ILE A 13 0.34 -8.17 -8.98
CA ILE A 13 -1.09 -7.87 -9.19
C ILE A 13 -1.78 -7.61 -7.85
N LEU A 14 -1.57 -8.48 -6.86
CA LEU A 14 -2.17 -8.32 -5.53
C LEU A 14 -1.68 -7.08 -4.81
N ALA A 15 -0.39 -6.75 -4.91
CA ALA A 15 0.17 -5.53 -4.32
C ALA A 15 -0.48 -4.28 -4.90
N LEU A 16 -0.67 -4.21 -6.22
CA LEU A 16 -1.37 -3.09 -6.87
C LEU A 16 -2.84 -2.98 -6.44
N VAL A 17 -3.52 -4.11 -6.27
CA VAL A 17 -4.91 -4.15 -5.76
C VAL A 17 -4.97 -3.66 -4.32
N PHE A 18 -4.08 -4.15 -3.46
CA PHE A 18 -3.97 -3.73 -2.07
C PHE A 18 -3.69 -2.23 -1.96
N ASP A 19 -2.69 -1.71 -2.69
CA ASP A 19 -2.34 -0.28 -2.68
C ASP A 19 -3.50 0.61 -3.11
N PHE A 20 -4.29 0.18 -4.10
CA PHE A 20 -5.50 0.90 -4.51
C PHE A 20 -6.55 0.95 -3.39
N ILE A 21 -6.82 -0.20 -2.76
CA ILE A 21 -7.82 -0.30 -1.68
C ILE A 21 -7.38 0.51 -0.46
N ASN A 22 -6.11 0.40 -0.05
CA ASN A 22 -5.58 1.20 1.07
C ASN A 22 -5.62 2.69 0.74
N GLY A 23 -5.20 3.08 -0.46
CA GLY A 23 -5.22 4.48 -0.88
C GLY A 23 -6.63 5.09 -0.83
N PHE A 24 -7.66 4.31 -1.16
CA PHE A 24 -9.06 4.75 -1.05
C PHE A 24 -9.47 5.01 0.41
N HIS A 25 -9.17 4.08 1.32
CA HIS A 25 -9.46 4.23 2.74
C HIS A 25 -8.68 5.39 3.38
N ASP A 26 -7.39 5.50 3.08
CA ASP A 26 -6.54 6.53 3.65
C ASP A 26 -6.83 7.93 3.10
N THR A 27 -7.32 8.03 1.85
CA THR A 27 -7.74 9.32 1.28
C THR A 27 -8.80 9.98 2.16
N ALA A 28 -9.76 9.20 2.70
CA ALA A 28 -10.79 9.73 3.59
C ALA A 28 -10.16 10.36 4.85
N ASN A 29 -9.19 9.67 5.46
CA ASN A 29 -8.47 10.16 6.65
C ASN A 29 -7.63 11.41 6.33
N ALA A 30 -6.95 11.43 5.19
CA ALA A 30 -6.06 12.52 4.79
C ALA A 30 -6.80 13.84 4.52
N ILE A 31 -8.03 13.78 4.00
CA ILE A 31 -8.77 14.98 3.58
C ILE A 31 -9.91 15.38 4.53
N ALA A 32 -10.26 14.53 5.51
CA ALA A 32 -11.42 14.72 6.38
C ALA A 32 -11.47 16.13 6.99
N THR A 33 -10.36 16.62 7.56
CA THR A 33 -10.30 17.93 8.20
C THR A 33 -10.46 19.06 7.18
N SER A 34 -9.71 19.04 6.07
CA SER A 34 -9.75 20.11 5.06
C SER A 34 -11.10 20.20 4.35
N VAL A 35 -11.80 19.08 4.17
CA VAL A 35 -13.13 19.04 3.54
C VAL A 35 -14.23 19.39 4.53
N SER A 36 -14.21 18.85 5.75
CA SER A 36 -15.26 19.13 6.77
C SER A 36 -15.26 20.59 7.22
N THR A 37 -14.08 21.21 7.32
CA THR A 37 -13.93 22.65 7.61
C THR A 37 -14.21 23.55 6.41
N ARG A 38 -14.47 22.97 5.23
CA ARG A 38 -14.66 23.67 3.95
C ARG A 38 -13.46 24.49 3.49
N ALA A 39 -12.27 24.20 3.99
CA ALA A 39 -11.03 24.83 3.52
C ALA A 39 -10.73 24.47 2.06
N LEU A 40 -11.03 23.24 1.65
CA LEU A 40 -10.86 22.75 0.28
C LEU A 40 -12.12 22.07 -0.25
N LYS A 41 -12.36 22.20 -1.56
CA LYS A 41 -13.38 21.40 -2.25
C LYS A 41 -12.93 19.93 -2.31
N PRO A 42 -13.85 18.95 -2.20
CA PRO A 42 -13.50 17.52 -2.18
C PRO A 42 -12.58 17.09 -3.33
N ARG A 43 -12.87 17.50 -4.57
CA ARG A 43 -12.03 17.15 -5.73
C ARG A 43 -10.59 17.66 -5.60
N THR A 44 -10.41 18.90 -5.16
CA THR A 44 -9.08 19.49 -4.97
C THR A 44 -8.31 18.77 -3.87
N ALA A 45 -8.98 18.45 -2.76
CA ALA A 45 -8.37 17.73 -1.66
C ALA A 45 -7.94 16.30 -2.07
N ILE A 46 -8.77 15.57 -2.83
CA ILE A 46 -8.44 14.24 -3.34
C ILE A 46 -7.23 14.29 -4.28
N ILE A 47 -7.22 15.23 -5.23
CA ILE A 47 -6.09 15.38 -6.17
C ILE A 47 -4.80 15.70 -5.40
N MET A 48 -4.87 16.62 -4.44
CA MET A 48 -3.73 16.96 -3.60
C MET A 48 -3.23 15.75 -2.79
N ALA A 49 -4.14 14.99 -2.16
CA ALA A 49 -3.80 13.79 -1.40
C ALA A 49 -3.13 12.72 -2.29
N ALA A 50 -3.66 12.48 -3.50
CA ALA A 50 -3.07 11.53 -4.43
C ALA A 50 -1.63 11.90 -4.83
N PHE A 51 -1.38 13.17 -5.19
CA PHE A 51 -0.04 13.62 -5.54
C PHE A 51 0.93 13.55 -4.35
N LEU A 52 0.52 14.05 -3.17
CA LEU A 52 1.38 14.06 -1.99
C LEU A 52 1.67 12.64 -1.48
N ASN A 53 0.70 11.72 -1.54
CA ASN A 53 0.91 10.33 -1.16
C ASN A 53 1.90 9.64 -2.11
N PHE A 54 1.73 9.82 -3.43
CA PHE A 54 2.67 9.29 -4.42
C PHE A 54 4.10 9.80 -4.22
N PHE A 55 4.29 11.12 -4.06
CA PHE A 55 5.61 11.68 -3.82
C PHE A 55 6.20 11.24 -2.47
N GLY A 56 5.36 11.12 -1.43
CA GLY A 56 5.76 10.60 -0.13
C GLY A 56 6.33 9.17 -0.24
N ALA A 57 5.65 8.30 -0.98
CA ALA A 57 6.11 6.93 -1.23
C ALA A 57 7.43 6.88 -2.01
N MET A 58 7.65 7.79 -2.96
CA MET A 58 8.94 7.89 -3.69
C MET A 58 10.07 8.46 -2.81
N TYR A 59 9.74 9.32 -1.85
CA TYR A 59 10.73 10.01 -1.03
C TYR A 59 11.34 9.12 0.06
N SER A 60 10.57 8.18 0.61
CA SER A 60 11.04 7.35 1.73
C SER A 60 10.58 5.90 1.63
N THR A 61 11.54 4.98 1.74
CA THR A 61 11.32 3.54 1.92
C THR A 61 11.56 3.08 3.37
N GLY A 62 11.72 4.02 4.31
CA GLY A 62 12.10 3.72 5.69
C GLY A 62 11.13 2.77 6.40
N VAL A 63 9.83 3.01 6.27
CA VAL A 63 8.79 2.14 6.85
C VAL A 63 8.84 0.74 6.24
N ALA A 64 9.01 0.62 4.92
CA ALA A 64 9.14 -0.68 4.25
C ALA A 64 10.36 -1.46 4.77
N LYS A 65 11.47 -0.78 5.04
CA LYS A 65 12.68 -1.40 5.61
C LYS A 65 12.47 -1.86 7.05
N THR A 66 11.82 -1.05 7.88
CA THR A 66 11.48 -1.41 9.27
C THR A 66 10.50 -2.59 9.31
N ILE A 67 9.44 -2.58 8.50
CA ILE A 67 8.48 -3.70 8.44
C ILE A 67 9.16 -4.97 7.91
N GLY A 68 9.94 -4.87 6.83
CA GLY A 68 10.64 -6.02 6.26
C GLY A 68 11.72 -6.62 7.16
N GLY A 69 12.38 -5.80 8.00
CA GLY A 69 13.48 -6.22 8.86
C GLY A 69 13.10 -6.58 10.30
N ASP A 70 12.19 -5.82 10.91
CA ASP A 70 11.90 -5.95 12.34
C ASP A 70 10.69 -6.85 12.62
N ILE A 71 9.75 -6.95 11.68
CA ILE A 71 8.58 -7.84 11.81
C ILE A 71 8.92 -9.25 11.32
N VAL A 72 9.74 -9.36 10.27
CA VAL A 72 10.14 -10.66 9.74
C VAL A 72 11.44 -11.16 10.39
N LYS A 73 11.28 -12.02 11.40
CA LYS A 73 12.39 -12.56 12.20
C LYS A 73 13.33 -13.51 11.45
N SER A 74 12.95 -14.00 10.27
CA SER A 74 13.78 -14.91 9.48
C SER A 74 13.46 -14.77 8.00
N ALA A 75 14.34 -14.07 7.27
CA ALA A 75 14.22 -13.88 5.82
C ALA A 75 14.20 -15.22 5.06
N SER A 76 14.76 -16.29 5.62
CA SER A 76 14.73 -17.65 5.05
C SER A 76 13.34 -18.28 4.96
N HIS A 77 12.35 -17.71 5.65
CA HIS A 77 10.98 -18.19 5.62
C HIS A 77 10.03 -17.29 4.82
N ILE A 78 10.48 -16.14 4.32
CA ILE A 78 9.64 -15.33 3.41
C ILE A 78 9.74 -15.94 2.02
N ASP A 79 8.67 -16.57 1.58
CA ASP A 79 8.49 -16.96 0.18
C ASP A 79 7.30 -16.21 -0.43
N GLU A 80 7.10 -16.38 -1.74
CA GLU A 80 6.02 -15.75 -2.46
C GLU A 80 4.63 -16.16 -1.94
N HIS A 81 4.48 -17.38 -1.41
CA HIS A 81 3.21 -17.86 -0.88
C HIS A 81 2.78 -17.09 0.37
N ILE A 82 3.72 -16.81 1.28
CA ILE A 82 3.43 -16.01 2.48
C ILE A 82 3.03 -14.58 2.09
N ILE A 83 3.74 -13.97 1.14
CA ILE A 83 3.41 -12.61 0.67
C ILE A 83 2.01 -12.60 0.05
N ILE A 84 1.68 -13.59 -0.77
CA ILE A 84 0.34 -13.73 -1.36
C ILE A 84 -0.72 -13.88 -0.25
N ALA A 85 -0.50 -14.76 0.73
CA ALA A 85 -1.46 -14.96 1.83
C ALA A 85 -1.67 -13.68 2.66
N ALA A 86 -0.60 -12.94 2.94
CA ALA A 86 -0.67 -11.66 3.64
C ALA A 86 -1.45 -10.61 2.84
N LEU A 87 -1.16 -10.47 1.54
CA LEU A 87 -1.86 -9.52 0.66
C LEU A 87 -3.35 -9.87 0.53
N VAL A 88 -3.69 -11.14 0.32
CA VAL A 88 -5.09 -11.59 0.26
C VAL A 88 -5.82 -11.31 1.57
N GLY A 89 -5.21 -11.64 2.71
CA GLY A 89 -5.79 -11.35 4.02
C GLY A 89 -6.04 -9.86 4.24
N ALA A 90 -5.08 -9.02 3.82
CA ALA A 90 -5.19 -7.57 3.97
C ALA A 90 -6.18 -6.92 2.98
N ILE A 91 -6.35 -7.49 1.78
CA ILE A 91 -7.36 -7.05 0.80
C ILE A 91 -8.79 -7.40 1.23
N VAL A 92 -8.97 -8.55 1.87
CA VAL A 92 -10.29 -9.06 2.28
C VAL A 92 -10.82 -8.35 3.53
N TRP A 93 -9.94 -7.83 4.38
CA TRP A 93 -10.30 -7.07 5.58
C TRP A 93 -10.92 -5.71 5.25
#